data_AF-A0A9E3RR57-F1
#
_entry.id   AF-A0A9E3RR57-F1
#
_cell.length_a   1.000
_cell.length_b   1.000
_cell.length_c   1.000
_cell.angle_alpha   90.00
_cell.angle_beta   90.00
_cell.angle_gamma   90.00
#
_symmetry.space_group_name_H-M   'P 1'
#
loop_
_entity.id
_entity.type
_entity.pdbx_description
1 polymer ?
#
loop_
_entity_poly.entity_id
_entity_poly.type
_entity_poly.pdbx_seq_one_letter_code
_entity_poly.pdbx_strand_id
1 'polypeptide(L)' 'NQIQMTQPGGQYGARGSRLMKMLREGHNKVQLSDEEFRRIAMWIDCNAIFYGVNKPEDQARQLRAEAIPMPEIQ' A
#
# COMPACT_ATOMS: atom_id res chain seq x y z
N ASN A 1 -35.85 0.12 2.00
CA ASN A 1 -34.64 0.96 2.13
C ASN A 1 -33.58 0.21 2.90
N GLN A 2 -32.46 -0.13 2.24
CA GLN A 2 -31.31 -0.73 2.90
C GLN A 2 -30.50 0.39 3.55
N ILE A 3 -30.25 0.31 4.86
CA ILE A 3 -29.42 1.28 5.57
C ILE A 3 -27.98 0.75 5.52
N GLN A 4 -27.10 1.46 4.82
CA GLN A 4 -25.66 1.19 4.86
C GLN A 4 -25.05 1.94 6.04
N MET A 5 -24.43 1.21 6.97
CA MET A 5 -23.71 1.79 8.11
C MET A 5 -22.23 1.47 8.02
N THR A 6 -21.39 2.48 8.18
CA THR A 6 -19.95 2.30 8.37
C THR A 6 -19.71 1.89 9.82
N GLN A 7 -19.11 0.72 10.03
CA GLN A 7 -18.81 0.23 11.37
C GLN A 7 -17.86 1.19 12.10
N PRO A 8 -18.15 1.56 13.36
CA PRO A 8 -17.25 2.39 14.15
C PRO A 8 -15.93 1.68 14.40
N GLY A 9 -14.85 2.44 14.56
CA GLY A 9 -13.52 1.90 14.90
C GLY A 9 -12.53 1.78 13.74
N GLY A 10 -12.91 2.19 12.52
CA GLY A 10 -12.01 2.23 11.36
C GLY A 10 -11.59 0.84 10.90
N GLN A 11 -12.57 -0.05 10.73
CA GLN A 11 -12.37 -1.40 10.17
C GLN A 11 -11.67 -1.36 8.80
N TYR A 12 -11.80 -0.25 8.08
CA TYR A 12 -11.21 0.00 6.77
C TYR A 12 -10.06 1.02 6.87
N GLY A 13 -9.19 1.06 5.85
CA GLY A 13 -8.04 1.96 5.79
C GLY A 13 -6.85 1.51 6.67
N ALA A 14 -5.95 2.45 6.97
CA ALA A 14 -4.72 2.19 7.70
C ALA A 14 -4.96 1.66 9.12
N ARG A 15 -6.06 2.08 9.76
CA ARG A 15 -6.40 1.69 11.13
C ARG A 15 -6.73 0.19 11.22
N GLY A 16 -7.52 -0.32 10.28
CA GLY A 16 -7.87 -1.74 10.17
C GLY A 16 -6.87 -2.60 9.38
N SER A 17 -5.80 -1.99 8.83
CA SER A 17 -4.86 -2.67 7.95
C SER A 17 -4.03 -3.76 8.65
N ARG A 18 -4.06 -4.97 8.06
CA ARG A 18 -3.17 -6.08 8.47
C ARG A 18 -1.69 -5.73 8.32
N LEU A 19 -1.34 -4.95 7.30
CA LEU A 19 0.02 -4.48 7.08
C LEU A 19 0.48 -3.60 8.25
N MET A 20 -0.35 -2.62 8.64
CA MET A 20 -0.02 -1.72 9.76
C MET A 20 0.11 -2.47 11.09
N LYS A 21 -0.69 -3.52 11.29
CA LYS A 21 -0.55 -4.42 12.45
C LYS A 21 0.83 -5.11 12.44
N MET A 22 1.19 -5.75 11.34
CA MET A 22 2.47 -6.45 11.20
C MET A 22 3.67 -5.50 11.39
N LEU A 23 3.64 -4.31 10.77
CA LEU A 23 4.74 -3.35 10.87
C LEU A 23 4.96 -2.87 12.31
N ARG A 24 3.88 -2.68 13.08
CA ARG A 24 3.94 -2.30 14.51
C ARG A 24 4.40 -3.43 15.41
N GLU A 25 4.11 -4.68 15.07
CA GLU A 25 4.62 -5.87 15.78
C GLU A 25 6.14 -6.06 15.56
N GLY A 26 6.68 -5.46 14.49
CA GLY A 26 8.11 -5.42 14.18
C GLY A 26 8.43 -6.13 12.87
N HIS A 27 9.42 -5.61 12.13
CA HIS A 27 9.77 -6.11 10.81
C HIS A 27 11.28 -6.02 10.56
N ASN A 28 12.00 -7.14 10.73
CA ASN A 28 13.43 -7.29 10.41
C ASN A 28 14.34 -6.19 10.99
N LYS A 29 14.12 -5.82 12.26
CA LYS A 29 14.90 -4.79 13.00
C LYS A 29 14.81 -3.36 12.43
N VAL A 30 13.97 -3.12 11.42
CA VAL A 30 13.68 -1.77 10.96
C VAL A 30 12.84 -1.06 12.01
N GLN A 31 13.25 0.15 12.37
CA GLN A 31 12.49 1.03 13.24
C GLN A 31 11.97 2.19 12.42
N LEU A 32 10.65 2.31 12.35
CA LEU A 32 9.99 3.43 11.71
C LEU A 32 9.69 4.48 12.77
N SER A 33 10.00 5.73 12.46
CA SER A 33 9.53 6.89 13.18
C SER A 33 8.01 7.04 13.07
N ASP A 34 7.43 7.82 13.97
CA ASP A 34 6.00 8.16 13.90
C ASP A 34 5.61 8.82 12.56
N GLU A 35 6.52 9.59 11.97
CA GLU A 35 6.29 10.24 10.69
C GLU A 35 6.25 9.24 9.53
N GLU A 36 7.13 8.25 9.53
CA GLU A 36 7.12 7.17 8.53
C GLU A 36 5.87 6.31 8.66
N PHE A 37 5.43 5.98 9.88
CA PHE A 37 4.15 5.32 10.08
C PHE A 37 2.97 6.14 9.55
N ARG A 38 2.98 7.46 9.75
CA ARG A 38 1.95 8.34 9.18
C ARG A 38 1.97 8.36 7.65
N ARG A 39 3.15 8.32 7.02
CA ARG A 39 3.27 8.22 5.55
C ARG A 39 2.67 6.92 5.03
N ILE A 40 2.95 5.79 5.67
CA ILE A 40 2.38 4.49 5.27
C ILE A 40 0.86 4.50 5.48
N ALA A 41 0.38 5.04 6.61
CA ALA A 41 -1.04 5.17 6.86
C ALA A 41 -1.73 6.02 5.79
N MET A 42 -1.16 7.17 5.44
CA MET A 42 -1.66 8.03 4.37
C MET A 42 -1.68 7.32 3.02
N TRP A 43 -0.62 6.58 2.66
CA TRP A 43 -0.60 5.80 1.43
C TRP A 43 -1.75 4.78 1.39
N ILE A 44 -2.03 4.07 2.50
CA ILE A 44 -3.15 3.13 2.58
C ILE A 44 -4.49 3.85 2.45
N ASP A 45 -4.69 4.95 3.19
CA ASP A 45 -5.93 5.72 3.18
C ASP A 45 -6.16 6.41 1.82
N CYS A 46 -5.10 6.68 1.07
CA CYS A 46 -5.12 7.19 -0.31
C CYS A 46 -5.14 6.06 -1.38
N ASN A 47 -5.79 4.94 -1.10
CA ASN A 47 -6.02 3.79 -1.98
C ASN A 47 -4.81 2.86 -2.21
N ALA A 48 -3.71 3.01 -1.47
CA ALA A 48 -2.53 2.15 -1.57
C ALA A 48 -2.03 1.94 -3.01
N ILE A 49 -2.03 3.01 -3.82
CA ILE A 49 -1.76 2.94 -5.25
C ILE A 49 -0.38 2.30 -5.50
N PHE A 50 -0.35 1.36 -6.44
CA PHE A 50 0.86 0.68 -6.89
C PHE A 50 1.19 1.11 -8.32
N TYR A 51 2.42 1.56 -8.54
CA TYR A 51 2.93 2.03 -9.84
C TYR A 51 3.93 1.05 -10.47
N GLY A 52 4.03 -0.18 -9.98
CA GLY A 52 4.88 -1.20 -10.60
C GLY A 52 4.17 -1.97 -11.71
N VAL A 53 4.91 -2.86 -12.33
CA VAL A 53 4.45 -3.70 -13.43
C VAL A 53 4.27 -5.16 -13.01
N ASN A 54 3.31 -5.83 -13.65
CA ASN A 54 2.97 -7.23 -13.36
C ASN A 54 3.64 -8.22 -14.32
N LYS A 55 4.01 -7.80 -15.53
CA LYS A 55 4.64 -8.67 -16.54
C LYS A 55 6.11 -8.91 -16.19
N PRO A 56 6.59 -10.17 -16.17
CA PRO A 56 7.98 -10.47 -15.81
C PRO A 56 9.02 -9.70 -16.64
N GLU A 57 8.79 -9.53 -17.94
CA GLU A 57 9.65 -8.78 -18.83
C GLU A 57 9.77 -7.30 -18.43
N ASP A 58 8.65 -6.66 -18.07
CA ASP A 58 8.65 -5.27 -17.64
C ASP A 58 9.19 -5.12 -16.22
N GLN A 59 8.99 -6.11 -15.34
CA GLN A 59 9.62 -6.13 -14.01
C GLN A 59 11.15 -6.17 -14.14
N ALA A 60 11.67 -6.98 -15.05
CA ALA A 60 13.11 -7.04 -15.32
C ALA A 60 13.64 -5.70 -15.81
N ARG A 61 12.86 -4.96 -16.63
CA ARG A 61 13.19 -3.59 -17.07
C ARG A 61 13.17 -2.61 -15.89
N GLN A 62 12.13 -2.67 -15.04
CA GLN A 62 12.02 -1.84 -13.83
C GLN A 62 13.22 -2.01 -12.90
N LEU A 63 13.66 -3.25 -12.67
CA LEU A 63 14.82 -3.57 -11.82
C LEU A 63 16.13 -3.03 -12.37
N ARG A 64 16.23 -2.86 -13.70
CA ARG A 64 17.38 -2.22 -14.37
C ARG A 64 17.24 -0.69 -14.49
N ALA A 65 16.21 -0.11 -13.86
CA ALA A 65 15.86 1.31 -13.97
C ALA A 65 15.58 1.78 -15.41
N GLU A 66 15.13 0.87 -16.28
CA GLU A 66 14.72 1.21 -17.64
C GLU A 66 13.31 1.79 -17.65
N ALA A 67 13.04 2.70 -18.59
CA ALA A 67 11.70 3.24 -18.80
C ALA A 67 10.72 2.13 -19.20
N ILE A 68 9.56 2.13 -18.57
CA ILE A 68 8.45 1.21 -18.83
C ILE A 68 7.37 1.99 -19.58
N PRO A 69 6.91 1.52 -20.75
CA PRO A 69 5.81 2.15 -21.46
C PRO A 69 4.51 2.03 -20.67
N MET A 70 3.54 2.87 -20.98
CA MET A 70 2.18 2.66 -20.49
C MET A 70 1.67 1.27 -20.93
N PRO A 71 0.99 0.52 -20.06
CA PRO A 71 0.41 -0.75 -20.43
C PRO A 71 -0.64 -0.56 -21.54
N GLU A 72 -0.73 -1.52 -22.45
CA GLU A 72 -1.72 -1.49 -23.55
C GLU A 72 -3.17 -1.59 -23.06
N ILE A 73 -3.38 -2.20 -21.89
CA ILE A 73 -4.69 -2.37 -21.24
C ILE A 73 -4.51 -2.07 -19.74
N GLN A 74 -5.38 -1.23 -19.18
CA GLN A 74 -5.45 -0.89 -17.75
C GLN A 74 -6.55 -1.66 -17.03
#